data_AF-A0A2S6TJ47-F1
#
_entry.id   AF-A0A2S6TJ47-F1
#
_cell.length_a   1.000
_cell.length_b   1.000
_cell.length_c   1.000
_cell.angle_alpha   90.00
_cell.angle_beta   90.00
_cell.angle_gamma   90.00
#
_symmetry.space_group_name_H-M   'P 1'
#
loop_
_entity.id
_entity.type
_entity.pdbx_description
1 polymer ?
#
loop_
_entity_poly.entity_id
_entity_poly.type
_entity_poly.pdbx_seq_one_letter_code
_entity_poly.pdbx_strand_id
1 'polypeptide(L)'
;GCIIVMGSVAGDRGRIKNYVYGSAKAGLHTYVQGLRARLARVGVSVTMVKAGFIDTDMSFGAPGLFLVAAPDACAAACLSFANAGRDVVYFPWFWRYIMLIIRHIPERIFKRMHI
;
A
#
# COMPACT_ATOMS: atom_id res chain seq x y z
N GLY A 1 21.91 -0.91 -5.77
CA GLY A 1 20.76 -0.32 -6.49
C GLY A 1 19.49 -0.50 -5.69
N CYS A 2 18.42 0.23 -5.99
CA CYS A 2 17.13 0.09 -5.30
C CYS A 2 15.97 -0.01 -6.30
N ILE A 3 14.90 -0.70 -5.90
CA ILE A 3 13.65 -0.79 -6.64
C ILE A 3 12.53 -0.31 -5.72
N ILE A 4 11.73 0.64 -6.22
CA ILE A 4 10.55 1.14 -5.53
C ILE A 4 9.32 0.59 -6.24
N VAL A 5 8.42 -0.06 -5.49
CA VAL A 5 7.19 -0.63 -6.02
C VAL A 5 5.97 0.01 -5.38
N MET A 6 5.09 0.56 -6.22
CA MET A 6 3.84 1.20 -5.81
C MET A 6 2.73 0.16 -5.55
N GLY A 7 2.59 -0.19 -4.27
CA GLY A 7 1.48 -0.99 -3.74
C GLY A 7 0.24 -0.15 -3.44
N SER A 8 -0.67 -0.70 -2.65
CA SER A 8 -1.84 0.02 -2.13
C SER A 8 -2.33 -0.62 -0.85
N VAL A 9 -2.88 0.18 0.06
CA VAL A 9 -3.61 -0.33 1.23
C VAL A 9 -4.80 -1.23 0.86
N ALA A 10 -5.34 -1.12 -0.36
CA ALA A 10 -6.38 -2.02 -0.85
C ALA A 10 -5.88 -3.46 -1.06
N GLY A 11 -4.56 -3.66 -1.23
CA GLY A 11 -3.96 -4.99 -1.37
C GLY A 11 -3.74 -5.73 -0.05
N ASP A 12 -4.09 -5.11 1.10
CA ASP A 12 -3.93 -5.75 2.42
C ASP A 12 -5.15 -6.58 2.83
N ARG A 13 -6.34 -6.24 2.33
CA ARG A 13 -7.58 -6.98 2.55
C ARG A 13 -8.58 -6.65 1.44
N GLY A 14 -9.21 -7.67 0.87
CA GLY A 14 -10.28 -7.49 -0.12
C GLY A 14 -11.50 -6.80 0.50
N ARG A 15 -12.09 -5.85 -0.22
CA ARG A 15 -13.29 -5.10 0.19
C ARG A 15 -14.34 -5.19 -0.89
N ILE A 16 -15.61 -5.09 -0.52
CA ILE A 16 -16.73 -5.26 -1.46
C ILE A 16 -16.64 -4.23 -2.60
N LYS A 17 -16.22 -3.01 -2.28
CA LYS A 17 -16.18 -1.89 -3.24
C LYS A 17 -15.06 -1.97 -4.28
N ASN A 18 -13.96 -2.70 -4.02
CA ASN A 18 -12.78 -2.68 -4.90
C ASN A 18 -11.97 -3.98 -4.92
N TYR A 19 -12.62 -5.13 -4.75
CA TYR A 19 -11.94 -6.43 -4.61
C TYR A 19 -11.06 -6.81 -5.81
N VAL A 20 -11.40 -6.41 -7.05
CA VAL A 20 -10.57 -6.68 -8.24
C VAL A 20 -9.25 -5.91 -8.21
N TYR A 21 -9.31 -4.61 -7.91
CA TYR A 21 -8.12 -3.79 -7.71
C TYR A 21 -7.29 -4.28 -6.52
N GLY A 22 -7.97 -4.59 -5.42
CA GLY A 22 -7.37 -5.16 -4.21
C GLY A 22 -6.65 -6.47 -4.48
N SER A 23 -7.23 -7.40 -5.25
CA SER A 23 -6.60 -8.67 -5.60
C SER A 23 -5.35 -8.50 -6.45
N ALA A 24 -5.37 -7.58 -7.42
CA ALA A 24 -4.18 -7.28 -8.22
C ALA A 24 -3.04 -6.73 -7.36
N LYS A 25 -3.35 -5.79 -6.44
CA LYS A 25 -2.36 -5.25 -5.51
C LYS A 25 -1.88 -6.28 -4.49
N ALA A 26 -2.74 -7.19 -4.02
CA ALA A 26 -2.33 -8.29 -3.14
C ALA A 26 -1.40 -9.29 -3.84
N GLY A 27 -1.65 -9.60 -5.12
CA GLY A 27 -0.74 -10.39 -5.96
C GLY A 27 0.63 -9.72 -6.10
N LEU A 28 0.64 -8.41 -6.38
CA LEU A 28 1.87 -7.60 -6.41
C LEU A 28 2.60 -7.61 -5.06
N HIS A 29 1.87 -7.50 -3.93
CA HIS A 29 2.45 -7.58 -2.59
C HIS A 29 3.23 -8.88 -2.38
N THR A 30 2.63 -10.00 -2.77
CA THR A 30 3.24 -11.32 -2.66
C THR A 30 4.45 -11.46 -3.59
N TYR A 31 4.33 -10.99 -4.84
CA TYR A 31 5.45 -10.99 -5.79
C TYR A 31 6.67 -10.23 -5.27
N VAL A 32 6.45 -9.03 -4.72
CA VAL A 32 7.55 -8.17 -4.23
C VAL A 32 8.24 -8.76 -3.00
N GLN A 33 7.54 -9.52 -2.16
CA GLN A 33 8.18 -10.26 -1.07
C GLN A 33 9.21 -11.26 -1.61
N GLY A 34 8.85 -12.03 -2.64
CA GLY A 34 9.77 -12.95 -3.31
C GLY A 34 10.91 -12.22 -4.03
N LEU A 35 10.60 -11.14 -4.74
CA LEU A 35 11.59 -10.31 -5.44
C LEU A 35 12.64 -9.75 -4.46
N ARG A 36 12.19 -9.26 -3.30
CA ARG A 36 13.08 -8.76 -2.24
C ARG A 36 14.00 -9.85 -1.72
N ALA A 37 13.46 -11.03 -1.40
CA ALA A 37 14.26 -12.15 -0.91
C ALA A 37 15.31 -12.60 -1.95
N ARG A 38 14.97 -12.57 -3.24
CA ARG A 38 15.91 -12.87 -4.33
C ARG A 38 17.02 -11.83 -4.44
N LEU A 39 16.66 -10.54 -4.42
CA LEU A 39 17.57 -9.43 -4.69
C LEU A 39 18.43 -9.01 -3.50
N ALA A 40 18.01 -9.34 -2.27
CA ALA A 40 18.80 -9.11 -1.06
C ALA A 40 20.19 -9.78 -1.14
N ARG A 41 20.30 -10.93 -1.82
CA ARG A 41 21.56 -11.67 -2.00
C ARG A 41 22.59 -10.97 -2.88
N VAL A 42 22.16 -10.02 -3.70
CA VAL A 42 23.02 -9.26 -4.64
C VAL A 42 23.10 -7.77 -4.26
N GLY A 43 22.71 -7.42 -3.02
CA GLY A 43 22.81 -6.05 -2.50
C GLY A 43 21.82 -5.06 -3.15
N VAL A 44 20.70 -5.54 -3.69
CA VAL A 44 19.64 -4.68 -4.24
C VAL A 44 18.45 -4.65 -3.28
N SER A 45 18.09 -3.45 -2.82
CA SER A 45 16.93 -3.23 -1.94
C SER A 45 15.64 -3.11 -2.74
N VAL A 46 14.54 -3.62 -2.18
CA VAL A 46 13.21 -3.56 -2.81
C VAL A 46 12.19 -3.03 -1.80
N THR A 47 11.78 -1.79 -2.02
CA THR A 47 10.86 -1.05 -1.15
C THR A 47 9.44 -1.09 -1.72
N MET A 48 8.49 -1.59 -0.94
CA MET A 48 7.07 -1.57 -1.25
C MET A 48 6.39 -0.40 -0.54
N VAL A 49 5.86 0.54 -1.31
CA VAL A 49 5.09 1.68 -0.80
C VAL A 49 3.61 1.37 -0.92
N LYS A 50 2.95 1.09 0.21
CA LYS A 50 1.51 0.89 0.29
C LYS A 50 0.82 2.25 0.44
N ALA A 51 0.51 2.85 -0.70
CA ALA A 51 -0.20 4.10 -0.78
C ALA A 51 -1.65 3.94 -0.28
N GLY A 52 -2.06 4.86 0.60
CA GLY A 52 -3.45 5.17 0.89
C GLY A 52 -4.09 5.95 -0.25
N PHE A 53 -5.11 6.73 0.06
CA PHE A 53 -5.65 7.70 -0.90
C PHE A 53 -4.65 8.83 -1.14
N ILE A 54 -4.31 9.07 -2.41
CA ILE A 54 -3.41 10.13 -2.88
C ILE A 54 -4.21 11.04 -3.80
N ASP A 55 -4.00 12.34 -3.69
CA ASP A 55 -4.71 13.35 -4.45
C ASP A 55 -4.26 13.30 -5.91
N THR A 56 -4.93 12.49 -6.71
CA THR A 56 -4.64 12.30 -8.14
C THR A 56 -5.95 12.38 -8.89
N ASP A 57 -5.92 12.57 -10.21
CA ASP A 57 -7.13 12.63 -11.07
C ASP A 57 -8.08 11.43 -10.91
N MET A 58 -7.61 10.30 -10.37
CA MET A 58 -8.42 9.12 -10.02
C MET A 58 -9.27 9.29 -8.74
N SER A 59 -8.97 10.32 -7.93
CA SER A 59 -9.60 10.67 -6.65
C SER A 59 -10.20 12.09 -6.64
N PHE A 60 -9.94 12.89 -7.68
CA PHE A 60 -10.42 14.25 -7.83
C PHE A 60 -11.94 14.24 -8.02
N GLY A 61 -12.69 14.74 -7.03
CA GLY A 61 -14.16 14.84 -7.08
C GLY A 61 -14.95 13.67 -6.48
N ALA A 62 -14.30 12.67 -5.86
CA ALA A 62 -15.03 11.65 -5.09
C ALA A 62 -15.44 12.21 -3.72
N PRO A 63 -16.75 12.34 -3.40
CA PRO A 63 -17.19 12.87 -2.12
C PRO A 63 -16.75 11.96 -0.97
N GLY A 64 -16.07 12.53 0.03
CA GLY A 64 -15.69 11.83 1.27
C GLY A 64 -14.27 11.28 1.35
N LEU A 65 -13.34 11.72 0.48
CA LEU A 65 -11.91 11.42 0.65
C LEU A 65 -11.32 12.18 1.85
N PHE A 66 -11.53 11.66 3.05
CA PHE A 66 -10.71 12.02 4.20
C PHE A 66 -9.35 11.32 4.08
N LEU A 67 -8.25 12.03 4.36
CA LEU A 67 -6.86 11.51 4.41
C LEU A 67 -6.11 11.45 3.06
N VAL A 68 -6.22 12.50 2.25
CA VAL A 68 -5.55 12.63 0.96
C VAL A 68 -4.16 13.23 1.12
N ALA A 69 -3.13 12.59 0.55
CA ALA A 69 -1.77 13.13 0.52
C ALA A 69 -1.42 13.73 -0.85
N ALA A 70 -0.64 14.81 -0.84
CA ALA A 70 -0.13 15.43 -2.07
C ALA A 70 0.81 14.46 -2.83
N PRO A 71 0.71 14.39 -4.18
CA PRO A 71 1.60 13.57 -5.01
C PRO A 71 3.09 13.84 -4.78
N ASP A 72 3.48 15.10 -4.65
CA ASP A 72 4.88 15.50 -4.43
C ASP A 72 5.40 14.98 -3.08
N ALA A 73 4.57 15.03 -2.05
CA ALA A 73 4.90 14.47 -0.74
C ALA A 73 5.05 12.94 -0.80
N CYS A 74 4.21 12.26 -1.59
CA CYS A 74 4.37 10.83 -1.81
C CYS A 74 5.67 10.50 -2.55
N ALA A 75 5.99 11.25 -3.60
CA ALA A 75 7.22 11.05 -4.38
C ALA A 75 8.47 11.23 -3.50
N ALA A 76 8.53 12.33 -2.73
CA ALA A 76 9.61 12.59 -1.78
C ALA A 76 9.73 11.49 -0.72
N ALA A 77 8.60 11.02 -0.17
CA ALA A 77 8.59 9.93 0.79
C ALA A 77 9.09 8.61 0.19
N CYS A 78 8.66 8.25 -1.03
CA CYS A 78 9.12 7.06 -1.75
C CYS A 78 10.66 7.03 -1.86
N LEU A 79 11.26 8.16 -2.27
CA LEU A 79 12.71 8.30 -2.39
C LEU A 79 13.41 8.16 -1.03
N SER A 80 12.89 8.83 0.00
CA SER A 80 13.42 8.74 1.37
C SER A 80 13.40 7.29 1.90
N PHE A 81 12.29 6.58 1.70
CA PHE A 81 12.16 5.18 2.15
C PHE A 81 13.11 4.23 1.41
N ALA A 82 13.32 4.45 0.12
CA ALA A 82 14.24 3.66 -0.69
C ALA A 82 15.69 3.86 -0.24
N ASN A 83 16.08 5.12 -0.01
CA ASN A 83 17.41 5.48 0.50
C ASN A 83 17.67 4.90 1.90
N ALA A 84 16.64 4.84 2.74
CA ALA A 84 16.70 4.22 4.07
C ALA A 84 16.63 2.68 4.05
N GLY A 85 16.57 2.03 2.87
CA GLY A 85 16.55 0.57 2.75
C GLY A 85 15.29 -0.08 3.35
N ARG A 86 14.16 0.62 3.36
CA ARG A 86 12.93 0.11 3.98
C ARG A 86 12.25 -0.91 3.08
N ASP A 87 11.77 -2.01 3.65
CA ASP A 87 11.15 -3.09 2.87
C ASP A 87 9.68 -2.84 2.52
N VAL A 88 8.88 -2.44 3.51
CA VAL A 88 7.44 -2.18 3.38
C VAL A 88 7.11 -0.94 4.19
N VAL A 89 6.50 0.05 3.54
CA VAL A 89 6.13 1.34 4.12
C VAL A 89 4.70 1.69 3.74
N TYR A 90 4.01 2.39 4.63
CA TYR A 90 2.66 2.92 4.41
C TYR A 90 2.78 4.42 4.23
N PHE A 91 2.08 4.96 3.23
CA PHE A 91 2.03 6.40 3.03
C PHE A 91 0.59 6.87 2.77
N PRO A 92 0.07 7.82 3.58
CA PRO A 92 0.62 8.29 4.85
C PRO A 92 0.82 7.19 5.91
N TRP A 93 1.70 7.44 6.90
CA TRP A 93 2.13 6.43 7.88
C TRP A 93 0.99 5.85 8.74
N PHE A 94 -0.06 6.64 9.02
CA PHE A 94 -1.18 6.20 9.87
C PHE A 94 -1.99 5.05 9.25
N TRP A 95 -1.94 4.88 7.92
CA TRP A 95 -2.58 3.75 7.24
C TRP A 95 -2.07 2.40 7.74
N ARG A 96 -0.85 2.35 8.28
CA ARG A 96 -0.32 1.15 8.95
C ARG A 96 -1.23 0.69 10.08
N TYR A 97 -1.72 1.61 10.91
CA TYR A 97 -2.56 1.29 12.06
C TYR A 97 -4.00 0.97 11.63
N ILE A 98 -4.54 1.72 10.66
CA ILE A 98 -5.87 1.44 10.10
C ILE A 98 -5.89 0.05 9.46
N MET A 99 -4.90 -0.26 8.61
CA MET A 99 -4.81 -1.58 7.98
C MET A 99 -4.51 -2.69 8.99
N LEU A 100 -3.76 -2.42 10.05
CA LEU A 100 -3.57 -3.39 11.14
C LEU A 100 -4.93 -3.78 11.71
N ILE A 101 -5.77 -2.82 12.09
CA ILE A 101 -7.11 -3.09 12.63
C ILE A 101 -7.95 -3.88 11.61
N ILE A 102 -8.08 -3.37 10.37
CA ILE A 102 -8.91 -3.99 9.32
C ILE A 102 -8.49 -5.43 9.01
N ARG A 103 -7.18 -5.71 8.98
CA ARG A 103 -6.67 -7.06 8.72
C ARG A 103 -6.98 -8.05 9.85
N HIS A 104 -7.11 -7.57 11.08
CA HIS A 104 -7.41 -8.41 12.24
C HIS A 104 -8.91 -8.61 12.48
N ILE A 105 -9.79 -7.92 11.74
CA ILE A 105 -11.24 -8.15 11.85
C ILE A 105 -11.56 -9.59 11.40
N PRO A 106 -12.23 -10.41 12.22
CA PRO A 106 -12.67 -11.74 11.81
C PRO A 106 -13.58 -11.70 10.58
N GLU A 107 -13.44 -12.67 9.68
CA GLU A 107 -14.15 -12.70 8.41
C GLU A 107 -15.69 -12.67 8.59
N ARG A 108 -16.21 -13.30 9.65
CA ARG A 108 -17.66 -13.29 9.97
C ARG A 108 -18.20 -11.89 10.24
N ILE A 109 -17.40 -11.03 10.85
CA ILE A 109 -17.76 -9.63 11.13
C ILE A 109 -17.56 -8.81 9.87
N PHE A 110 -16.41 -8.97 9.21
CA PHE A 110 -16.04 -8.19 8.03
C PHE A 110 -17.06 -8.35 6.89
N LYS A 111 -17.57 -9.56 6.64
CA LYS A 111 -18.61 -9.82 5.63
C LYS A 111 -19.95 -9.10 5.90
N ARG A 112 -20.21 -8.70 7.14
CA ARG A 112 -21.41 -7.93 7.52
C ARG A 112 -21.19 -6.42 7.43
N MET A 113 -19.95 -5.97 7.20
CA MET A 113 -19.61 -4.56 7.08
C MET A 113 -19.69 -4.14 5.60
N HIS A 114 -20.23 -2.94 5.33
CA HIS A 114 -20.35 -2.39 3.97
C HIS A 114 -19.15 -1.52 3.57
N ILE A 115 -17.93 -2.01 3.84
CA ILE A 115 -16.65 -1.30 3.57
C ILE A 115 -15.81 -1.96 2.48
#